data_AF-A0A314XKC0-F1
#
_entry.id   AF-A0A314XKC0-F1
#
_cell.length_a   1.000
_cell.length_b   1.000
_cell.length_c   1.000
_cell.angle_alpha   90.00
_cell.angle_beta   90.00
_cell.angle_gamma   90.00
#
_symmetry.space_group_name_H-M   'P 1'
#
loop_
_entity.id
_entity.type
_entity.pdbx_description
1 polymer ?
#
loop_
_entity_poly.entity_id
_entity_poly.type
_entity_poly.pdbx_seq_one_letter_code
_entity_poly.pdbx_strand_id
1 'polypeptide(L)'
;MANGRAVPWAAGFVGQGEAREAAGLVVDMIRQKKMAGRVLLLAGPPGTGKTALALGISQELGSKVPFCPMVGSEVYSSEVKKTEVLMENFRRAIGLPIKENKEVYGGEVTELTPEETESVTGGYGKSISHVIVGLKTVKGTKQLKLDPSIYDALIKEKVAVGDVIYIEANSGAVKRVGRSDAFATEFDLEAEEYVPLPKGEVHKKEGDCAGCNTT
;
A
#
# COMPACT_ATOMS: atom_id res chain seq x y z
N MET A 1 -19.62 -17.34 12.42
CA MET A 1 -20.25 -18.68 12.39
C MET A 1 -19.96 -19.35 13.73
N ALA A 2 -20.96 -19.66 14.56
CA ALA A 2 -20.71 -20.16 15.92
C ALA A 2 -20.58 -21.71 16.01
N ASN A 3 -21.12 -22.47 15.04
CA ASN A 3 -21.21 -23.94 15.13
C ASN A 3 -20.63 -24.68 13.91
N GLY A 4 -19.83 -24.04 13.05
CA GLY A 4 -19.25 -24.68 11.84
C GLY A 4 -20.25 -25.10 10.76
N ARG A 5 -21.54 -24.83 10.93
CA ARG A 5 -22.60 -25.20 9.97
C ARG A 5 -22.87 -24.10 8.95
N ALA A 6 -23.20 -24.49 7.72
CA ALA A 6 -23.53 -23.56 6.66
C ALA A 6 -24.92 -22.95 6.88
N VAL A 7 -25.00 -21.62 6.82
CA VAL A 7 -26.30 -20.91 6.84
C VAL A 7 -26.99 -21.11 5.49
N PRO A 8 -28.29 -21.48 5.45
CA PRO A 8 -29.00 -21.84 4.22
C PRO A 8 -28.91 -20.80 3.10
N TRP A 9 -28.99 -19.51 3.47
CA TRP A 9 -28.91 -18.38 2.55
C TRP A 9 -27.97 -17.32 3.14
N ALA A 10 -26.75 -17.21 2.60
CA ALA A 10 -25.78 -16.23 3.06
C ALA A 10 -24.71 -15.95 1.99
N ALA A 11 -24.22 -14.71 1.94
CA ALA A 11 -23.12 -14.29 1.05
C ALA A 11 -23.32 -14.67 -0.43
N GLY A 12 -24.57 -14.60 -0.92
CA GLY A 12 -24.92 -14.96 -2.29
C GLY A 12 -25.02 -16.47 -2.57
N PHE A 13 -24.72 -17.34 -1.60
CA PHE A 13 -24.87 -18.78 -1.73
C PHE A 13 -26.26 -19.26 -1.28
N VAL A 14 -26.82 -20.19 -2.04
CA VAL A 14 -28.09 -20.88 -1.74
C VAL A 14 -27.84 -22.39 -1.76
N GLY A 15 -28.18 -23.07 -0.66
CA GLY A 15 -28.02 -24.53 -0.55
C GLY A 15 -26.55 -24.97 -0.49
N GLN A 16 -26.26 -26.18 -0.99
CA GLN A 16 -24.93 -26.81 -0.96
C GLN A 16 -24.30 -26.81 0.44
N GLY A 17 -25.09 -27.16 1.47
CA GLY A 17 -24.68 -27.09 2.87
C GLY A 17 -23.39 -27.85 3.15
N GLU A 18 -23.35 -29.14 2.79
CA GLU A 18 -22.18 -30.01 3.01
C GLU A 18 -20.92 -29.50 2.30
N ALA A 19 -21.04 -29.06 1.04
CA ALA A 19 -19.90 -28.55 0.28
C ALA A 19 -19.38 -27.23 0.85
N ARG A 20 -20.26 -26.37 1.37
CA ARG A 20 -19.89 -25.11 2.03
C ARG A 20 -19.26 -25.33 3.41
N GLU A 21 -19.75 -26.30 4.17
CA GLU A 21 -19.15 -26.72 5.44
C GLU A 21 -17.75 -27.28 5.21
N ALA A 22 -17.58 -28.16 4.22
CA ALA A 22 -16.27 -28.68 3.82
C ALA A 22 -15.31 -27.57 3.34
N ALA A 23 -15.81 -26.60 2.56
CA ALA A 23 -15.02 -25.44 2.14
C ALA A 23 -14.57 -24.58 3.33
N GLY A 24 -15.42 -24.42 4.35
CA GLY A 24 -15.06 -23.73 5.60
C GLY A 24 -13.91 -24.43 6.33
N LEU A 25 -13.96 -25.76 6.45
CA LEU A 25 -12.84 -26.53 7.02
C LEU A 25 -11.55 -26.35 6.21
N VAL A 26 -11.63 -26.28 4.89
CA VAL A 26 -10.46 -26.01 4.04
C VAL A 26 -9.88 -24.63 4.31
N VAL A 27 -10.72 -23.59 4.40
CA VAL A 27 -10.28 -22.23 4.76
C VAL A 27 -9.54 -22.24 6.09
N ASP A 28 -10.07 -22.93 7.09
CA ASP A 28 -9.44 -23.03 8.41
C ASP A 28 -8.09 -23.76 8.33
N MET A 29 -7.99 -24.84 7.55
CA MET A 29 -6.71 -25.52 7.32
C MET A 29 -5.69 -24.65 6.58
N ILE A 30 -6.13 -23.80 5.64
CA ILE A 30 -5.26 -22.84 4.94
C ILE A 30 -4.76 -21.78 5.92
N ARG A 31 -5.64 -21.21 6.75
CA ARG A 31 -5.28 -20.23 7.81
C ARG A 31 -4.30 -20.83 8.82
N GLN A 32 -4.46 -22.11 9.16
CA GLN A 32 -3.55 -22.87 10.02
C GLN A 32 -2.26 -23.36 9.32
N LYS A 33 -2.08 -23.07 8.02
CA LYS A 33 -0.92 -23.50 7.20
C LYS A 33 -0.73 -25.02 7.11
N LYS A 34 -1.81 -25.81 7.27
CA LYS A 34 -1.79 -27.29 7.20
C LYS A 34 -2.10 -27.87 5.82
N MET A 35 -2.32 -27.01 4.82
CA MET A 35 -2.63 -27.39 3.42
C MET A 35 -1.44 -27.31 2.47
N ALA A 36 -0.21 -27.15 2.97
CA ALA A 36 0.99 -27.04 2.12
C ALA A 36 1.14 -28.27 1.20
N GLY A 37 1.23 -28.04 -0.11
CA GLY A 37 1.41 -29.09 -1.12
C GLY A 37 0.18 -30.00 -1.35
N ARG A 38 -1.00 -29.64 -0.83
CA ARG A 38 -2.23 -30.42 -1.02
C ARG A 38 -3.11 -29.85 -2.11
N VAL A 39 -3.86 -30.72 -2.78
CA VAL A 39 -4.82 -30.36 -3.83
C VAL A 39 -6.24 -30.54 -3.32
N LEU A 40 -7.10 -29.56 -3.59
CA LEU A 40 -8.54 -29.66 -3.39
C LEU A 40 -9.21 -29.92 -4.74
N LEU A 41 -9.92 -31.05 -4.87
CA LEU A 41 -10.71 -31.37 -6.06
C LEU A 41 -12.19 -31.11 -5.80
N LEU A 42 -12.78 -30.20 -6.57
CA LEU A 42 -14.22 -29.95 -6.57
C LEU A 42 -14.88 -30.71 -7.72
N ALA A 43 -15.57 -31.81 -7.42
CA ALA A 43 -16.21 -32.67 -8.41
C ALA A 43 -17.75 -32.49 -8.41
N GLY A 44 -18.37 -32.63 -9.58
CA GLY A 44 -19.82 -32.64 -9.73
C GLY A 44 -20.29 -32.23 -11.14
N PRO A 45 -21.59 -32.32 -11.45
CA PRO A 45 -22.16 -31.93 -12.74
C PRO A 45 -21.91 -30.46 -13.12
N PRO A 46 -21.89 -30.07 -14.41
CA PRO A 46 -21.78 -28.66 -14.79
C PRO A 46 -22.92 -27.82 -14.18
N GLY A 47 -22.65 -26.56 -13.84
CA GLY A 47 -23.66 -25.66 -13.25
C GLY A 47 -23.89 -25.81 -11.74
N THR A 48 -23.20 -26.71 -11.03
CA THR A 48 -23.41 -26.93 -9.57
C THR A 48 -22.62 -26.00 -8.63
N GLY A 49 -22.06 -24.89 -9.14
CA GLY A 49 -21.40 -23.89 -8.29
C GLY A 49 -19.97 -24.20 -7.84
N LYS A 50 -19.25 -25.12 -8.50
CA LYS A 50 -17.83 -25.42 -8.19
C LYS A 50 -16.93 -24.18 -8.24
N THR A 51 -17.02 -23.41 -9.34
CA THR A 51 -16.27 -22.16 -9.49
C THR A 51 -16.69 -21.12 -8.46
N ALA A 52 -17.99 -21.05 -8.13
CA ALA A 52 -18.49 -20.16 -7.10
C ALA A 52 -17.91 -20.50 -5.72
N LEU A 53 -17.83 -21.79 -5.35
CA LEU A 53 -17.19 -22.23 -4.11
C LEU A 53 -15.70 -21.85 -4.06
N ALA A 54 -14.96 -22.03 -5.16
CA ALA A 54 -13.55 -21.63 -5.23
C ALA A 54 -13.36 -20.12 -5.02
N LEU A 55 -14.22 -19.28 -5.62
CA LEU A 55 -14.22 -17.83 -5.40
C LEU A 55 -14.63 -17.47 -3.97
N GLY A 56 -15.59 -18.19 -3.39
CA GLY A 56 -15.99 -18.00 -1.99
C GLY A 56 -14.84 -18.28 -1.00
N ILE A 57 -14.07 -19.35 -1.23
CA ILE A 57 -12.86 -19.65 -0.45
C ILE A 57 -11.85 -18.50 -0.56
N SER A 58 -11.61 -17.99 -1.77
CA SER A 58 -10.71 -16.86 -2.00
C SER A 58 -11.14 -15.60 -1.26
N GLN A 59 -12.42 -15.23 -1.37
CA GLN A 59 -12.98 -14.06 -0.68
C GLN A 59 -12.87 -14.18 0.84
N GLU A 60 -13.09 -15.37 1.39
CA GLU A 60 -12.98 -15.63 2.83
C GLU A 60 -11.53 -15.58 3.34
N LEU A 61 -10.54 -15.94 2.51
CA LEU A 61 -9.12 -15.78 2.85
C LEU A 61 -8.66 -14.30 2.83
N GLY A 62 -9.38 -13.46 2.08
CA GLY A 62 -9.16 -12.02 1.99
C GLY A 62 -8.02 -11.63 1.05
N SER A 63 -7.86 -10.31 0.83
CA SER A 63 -6.90 -9.75 -0.14
C SER A 63 -5.43 -10.02 0.16
N LYS A 64 -5.10 -10.51 1.35
CA LYS A 64 -3.73 -10.85 1.75
C LYS A 64 -3.23 -12.16 1.12
N VAL A 65 -4.15 -13.03 0.67
CA VAL A 65 -3.80 -14.31 0.04
C VAL A 65 -4.05 -14.18 -1.46
N PRO A 66 -3.02 -14.34 -2.31
CA PRO A 66 -3.20 -14.26 -3.75
C PRO A 66 -4.06 -15.43 -4.25
N PHE A 67 -4.97 -15.13 -5.17
CA PHE A 67 -5.80 -16.12 -5.84
C PHE A 67 -5.63 -15.97 -7.36
N CYS A 68 -5.13 -17.03 -8.00
CA CYS A 68 -4.83 -17.04 -9.42
C CYS A 68 -5.72 -18.09 -10.12
N PRO A 69 -6.88 -17.70 -10.68
CA PRO A 69 -7.68 -18.60 -11.48
C PRO A 69 -6.99 -18.84 -12.83
N MET A 70 -6.93 -20.10 -13.26
CA MET A 70 -6.39 -20.51 -14.56
C MET A 70 -7.39 -21.43 -15.24
N VAL A 71 -7.56 -21.24 -16.55
CA VAL A 71 -8.29 -22.20 -17.40
C VAL A 71 -7.29 -23.21 -17.98
N GLY A 72 -7.63 -24.51 -17.95
CA GLY A 72 -6.70 -25.56 -18.40
C GLY A 72 -6.22 -25.42 -19.85
N SER A 73 -6.97 -24.73 -20.71
CA SER A 73 -6.56 -24.41 -22.08
C SER A 73 -5.41 -23.39 -22.15
N GLU A 74 -5.25 -22.53 -21.15
CA GLU A 74 -4.20 -21.50 -21.10
C GLU A 74 -2.80 -22.11 -20.94
N VAL A 75 -2.71 -23.37 -20.50
CA VAL A 75 -1.43 -24.10 -20.38
C VAL A 75 -0.80 -24.38 -21.75
N TYR A 76 -1.59 -24.38 -22.83
CA TYR A 76 -1.14 -24.67 -24.17
C TYR A 76 -0.76 -23.37 -24.89
N SER A 77 0.54 -23.11 -25.02
CA SER A 77 1.11 -21.99 -25.77
C SER A 77 2.06 -22.48 -26.86
N SER A 78 2.13 -21.75 -27.97
CA SER A 78 3.11 -21.96 -29.05
C SER A 78 4.49 -21.37 -28.73
N GLU A 79 4.54 -20.35 -27.87
CA GLU A 79 5.75 -19.58 -27.59
C GLU A 79 6.47 -20.09 -26.34
N VAL A 80 5.71 -20.60 -25.37
CA VAL A 80 6.20 -20.96 -24.04
C VAL A 80 5.91 -22.44 -23.75
N LYS A 81 6.87 -23.12 -23.12
CA LYS A 81 6.70 -24.52 -22.70
C LYS A 81 5.57 -24.63 -21.67
N LYS A 82 4.74 -25.67 -21.80
CA LYS A 82 3.62 -25.99 -20.87
C LYS A 82 4.05 -25.97 -19.39
N THR A 83 5.24 -26.48 -19.09
CA THR A 83 5.80 -26.51 -17.74
C THR A 83 6.08 -25.10 -17.21
N GLU A 84 6.56 -24.19 -18.05
CA GLU A 84 6.86 -22.81 -17.63
C GLU A 84 5.56 -22.05 -17.34
N VAL A 85 4.52 -22.22 -18.17
CA VAL A 85 3.19 -21.64 -17.91
C VAL A 85 2.65 -22.08 -16.56
N LEU A 86 2.77 -23.38 -16.22
CA LEU A 86 2.35 -23.87 -14.90
C LEU A 86 3.21 -23.27 -13.77
N MET A 87 4.54 -23.26 -13.92
CA MET A 87 5.45 -22.73 -12.91
C MET A 87 5.25 -21.24 -12.66
N GLU A 88 4.98 -20.45 -13.70
CA GLU A 88 4.66 -19.04 -13.58
C GLU A 88 3.40 -18.82 -12.75
N ASN A 89 2.34 -19.60 -13.00
CA ASN A 89 1.10 -19.48 -12.25
C ASN A 89 1.25 -19.93 -10.79
N PHE A 90 2.08 -20.94 -10.52
CA PHE A 90 2.48 -21.25 -9.14
C PHE A 90 3.21 -20.10 -8.46
N ARG A 91 4.13 -19.41 -9.15
CA ARG A 91 4.83 -18.23 -8.61
C ARG A 91 3.86 -17.09 -8.32
N ARG A 92 2.92 -16.81 -9.23
CA ARG A 92 1.87 -15.79 -9.05
C ARG A 92 0.94 -16.08 -7.87
N ALA A 93 0.71 -17.36 -7.57
CA ALA A 93 -0.12 -17.81 -6.45
C ALA A 93 0.61 -17.83 -5.09
N ILE A 94 1.90 -17.47 -5.02
CA ILE A 94 2.67 -17.39 -3.78
C ILE A 94 2.88 -15.93 -3.40
N GLY A 95 2.30 -15.51 -2.27
CA GLY A 95 2.47 -14.17 -1.72
C GLY A 95 3.53 -14.16 -0.61
N LEU A 96 4.51 -13.27 -0.72
CA LEU A 96 5.50 -12.99 0.32
C LEU A 96 5.18 -11.63 0.96
N PRO A 97 4.57 -11.59 2.16
CA PRO A 97 4.33 -10.32 2.84
C PRO A 97 5.65 -9.80 3.41
N ILE A 98 6.16 -8.71 2.84
CA ILE A 98 7.31 -7.99 3.37
C ILE A 98 6.77 -6.88 4.27
N LYS A 99 7.13 -6.94 5.55
CA LYS A 99 6.93 -5.82 6.48
C LYS A 99 8.17 -4.95 6.44
N GLU A 100 8.04 -3.75 5.91
CA GLU A 100 9.07 -2.72 5.97
C GLU A 100 8.64 -1.65 6.97
N ASN A 101 9.53 -1.30 7.88
CA ASN A 101 9.30 -0.18 8.80
C ASN A 101 9.78 1.09 8.11
N LYS A 102 8.86 1.98 7.78
CA LYS A 102 9.18 3.28 7.19
C LYS A 102 9.04 4.37 8.23
N GLU A 103 10.02 5.26 8.32
CA GLU A 103 9.93 6.46 9.14
C GLU A 103 9.60 7.63 8.25
N VAL A 104 8.50 8.32 8.55
CA VAL A 104 7.95 9.40 7.72
C VAL A 104 7.74 10.64 8.60
N TYR A 105 8.23 11.77 8.12
CA TYR A 105 7.96 13.09 8.68
C TYR A 105 6.88 13.76 7.84
N GLY A 106 5.79 14.20 8.45
CA GLY A 106 4.67 14.83 7.74
C GLY A 106 4.11 16.03 8.48
N GLY A 107 3.76 17.07 7.73
CA GLY A 107 3.23 18.30 8.29
C GLY A 107 3.06 19.40 7.25
N GLU A 108 2.40 20.47 7.66
CA GLU A 108 2.39 21.76 6.95
C GLU A 108 3.78 22.41 7.07
N VAL A 109 4.33 22.87 5.97
CA VAL A 109 5.60 23.58 5.92
C VAL A 109 5.41 24.99 6.49
N THR A 110 6.04 25.28 7.62
CA THR A 110 6.04 26.61 8.24
C THR A 110 7.27 27.44 7.85
N GLU A 111 8.39 26.76 7.58
CA GLU A 111 9.66 27.38 7.28
C GLU A 111 10.44 26.50 6.30
N LEU A 112 11.08 27.12 5.32
CA LEU A 112 11.95 26.47 4.34
C LEU A 112 13.14 27.38 4.08
N THR A 113 14.26 27.11 4.76
CA THR A 113 15.45 27.97 4.74
C THR A 113 16.69 27.15 4.39
N PRO A 114 17.27 27.29 3.20
CA PRO A 114 18.55 26.66 2.85
C PRO A 114 19.72 27.41 3.51
N GLU A 115 20.65 26.67 4.12
CA GLU A 115 21.89 27.24 4.69
C GLU A 115 23.06 27.01 3.74
N GLU A 116 23.54 28.10 3.13
CA GLU A 116 24.68 28.10 2.21
C GLU A 116 26.00 28.21 2.99
N THR A 117 26.97 27.37 2.67
CA THR A 117 28.36 27.50 3.17
C THR A 117 29.31 27.76 2.01
N GLU A 118 30.40 28.48 2.30
CA GLU A 118 31.50 28.66 1.36
C GLU A 118 32.16 27.31 1.07
N SER A 119 32.34 27.02 -0.22
CA SER A 119 32.91 25.77 -0.71
C SER A 119 34.41 25.71 -0.41
N VAL A 120 34.87 24.63 0.25
CA VAL A 120 36.29 24.42 0.60
C VAL A 120 37.17 24.27 -0.66
N THR A 121 36.57 23.89 -1.79
CA THR A 121 37.20 23.80 -3.09
C THR A 121 36.94 25.12 -3.82
N GLY A 122 37.92 26.03 -3.86
CA GLY A 122 37.81 27.44 -4.29
C GLY A 122 37.33 27.72 -5.72
N GLY A 123 36.15 27.25 -6.08
CA GLY A 123 35.39 27.62 -7.27
C GLY A 123 34.20 28.49 -6.86
N TYR A 124 33.92 29.51 -7.67
CA TYR A 124 32.77 30.41 -7.50
C TYR A 124 31.45 29.65 -7.55
N GLY A 125 31.01 29.15 -6.40
CA GLY A 125 29.74 28.43 -6.26
C GLY A 125 29.39 28.26 -4.80
N LYS A 126 28.31 28.91 -4.37
CA LYS A 126 27.75 28.68 -3.04
C LYS A 126 27.21 27.25 -2.99
N SER A 127 27.69 26.45 -2.04
CA SER A 127 27.19 25.09 -1.82
C SER A 127 26.20 25.09 -0.67
N ILE A 128 25.02 24.49 -0.87
CA ILE A 128 24.04 24.30 0.21
C ILE A 128 24.56 23.20 1.13
N SER A 129 24.69 23.52 2.41
CA SER A 129 25.21 22.59 3.43
C SER A 129 24.11 21.75 4.08
N HIS A 130 22.93 22.34 4.28
CA HIS A 130 21.74 21.69 4.80
C HIS A 130 20.53 22.62 4.61
N VAL A 131 19.33 22.06 4.75
CA VAL A 131 18.07 22.82 4.71
C VAL A 131 17.34 22.68 6.03
N ILE A 132 16.90 23.80 6.57
CA ILE A 132 16.04 23.84 7.75
C ILE A 132 14.59 23.87 7.27
N VAL A 133 13.84 22.84 7.65
CA VAL A 133 12.40 22.73 7.35
C VAL A 133 11.61 22.69 8.65
N GLY A 134 10.71 23.65 8.82
CA GLY A 134 9.71 23.64 9.89
C GLY A 134 8.45 22.91 9.45
N LEU A 135 8.05 21.87 10.19
CA LEU A 135 6.82 21.12 9.95
C LEU A 135 5.84 21.30 11.12
N LYS A 136 4.57 21.53 10.80
CA LYS A 136 3.48 21.70 11.76
C LYS A 136 2.38 20.68 11.55
N THR A 137 1.90 20.10 12.65
CA THR A 137 0.68 19.30 12.69
C THR A 137 -0.27 19.83 13.75
N VAL A 138 -1.45 19.21 13.87
CA VAL A 138 -2.43 19.55 14.92
C VAL A 138 -1.85 19.32 16.33
N LYS A 139 -0.92 18.37 16.50
CA LYS A 139 -0.34 18.04 17.81
C LYS A 139 0.85 18.91 18.20
N GLY A 140 1.55 19.52 17.25
CA GLY A 140 2.73 20.32 17.54
C GLY A 140 3.55 20.67 16.30
N THR A 141 4.62 21.42 16.53
CA THR A 141 5.58 21.85 15.50
C THR A 141 6.94 21.20 15.75
N LYS A 142 7.69 20.95 14.68
CA LYS A 142 9.06 20.43 14.76
C LYS A 142 9.89 21.02 13.63
N GLN A 143 11.07 21.54 13.95
CA GLN A 143 12.07 21.91 12.96
C GLN A 143 13.01 20.73 12.70
N LEU A 144 13.32 20.49 11.44
CA LEU A 144 14.18 19.43 10.95
C LEU A 144 15.33 20.04 10.17
N LYS A 145 16.53 19.51 10.39
CA LYS A 145 17.71 19.80 9.60
C LYS A 145 17.88 18.65 8.61
N LEU A 146 17.69 18.93 7.33
CA LEU A 146 17.67 17.97 6.24
C LEU A 146 18.92 18.10 5.37
N ASP A 147 19.30 16.98 4.75
CA ASP A 147 20.43 16.91 3.82
C ASP A 147 20.17 17.76 2.56
N PRO A 148 21.20 18.37 1.94
CA PRO A 148 21.06 19.13 0.71
C PRO A 148 20.35 18.38 -0.42
N SER A 149 20.48 17.06 -0.52
CA SER A 149 19.79 16.26 -1.55
C SER A 149 18.27 16.34 -1.47
N ILE A 150 17.72 16.57 -0.26
CA ILE A 150 16.28 16.73 -0.04
C ILE A 150 15.80 18.11 -0.56
N TYR A 151 16.69 19.10 -0.59
CA TYR A 151 16.38 20.41 -1.16
C TYR A 151 15.99 20.32 -2.63
N ASP A 152 16.76 19.55 -3.41
CA ASP A 152 16.50 19.35 -4.83
C ASP A 152 15.14 18.67 -5.05
N ALA A 153 14.78 17.73 -4.17
CA ALA A 153 13.46 17.09 -4.18
C ALA A 153 12.33 18.08 -3.84
N LEU A 154 12.53 18.96 -2.85
CA LEU A 154 11.56 20.01 -2.49
C LEU A 154 11.33 21.00 -3.63
N ILE A 155 12.40 21.42 -4.32
CA ILE A 155 12.30 22.29 -5.51
C ILE A 155 11.56 21.58 -6.64
N LYS A 156 11.89 20.31 -6.89
CA LYS A 156 11.28 19.51 -7.96
C LYS A 156 9.77 19.34 -7.76
N GLU A 157 9.35 19.11 -6.52
CA GLU A 157 7.93 19.01 -6.13
C GLU A 157 7.26 20.39 -5.95
N LYS A 158 7.98 21.49 -6.20
CA LYS A 158 7.53 22.88 -6.05
C LYS A 158 6.91 23.17 -4.68
N VAL A 159 7.54 22.65 -3.64
CA VAL A 159 7.07 22.83 -2.27
C VAL A 159 7.27 24.28 -1.82
N ALA A 160 6.21 24.87 -1.29
CA ALA A 160 6.20 26.20 -0.72
C ALA A 160 5.76 26.19 0.76
N VAL A 161 6.00 27.31 1.44
CA VAL A 161 5.47 27.52 2.80
C VAL A 161 3.94 27.52 2.73
N GLY A 162 3.31 26.73 3.60
CA GLY A 162 1.87 26.49 3.62
C GLY A 162 1.42 25.20 2.93
N ASP A 163 2.33 24.45 2.30
CA ASP A 163 2.02 23.13 1.73
C ASP A 163 2.07 22.03 2.78
N VAL A 164 1.24 21.00 2.63
CA VAL A 164 1.31 19.76 3.41
C VAL A 164 2.15 18.74 2.66
N ILE A 165 3.24 18.31 3.30
CA ILE A 165 4.21 17.37 2.70
C ILE A 165 4.47 16.16 3.59
N TYR A 166 4.95 15.08 2.97
CA TYR A 166 5.52 13.92 3.65
C TYR A 166 6.94 13.67 3.13
N ILE A 167 7.87 13.44 4.06
CA ILE A 167 9.29 13.18 3.80
C ILE A 167 9.63 11.83 4.41
N GLU A 168 10.08 10.89 3.58
CA GLU A 168 10.57 9.60 4.04
C GLU A 168 12.01 9.74 4.55
N ALA A 169 12.25 9.34 5.81
CA ALA A 169 13.53 9.58 6.49
C ALA A 169 14.71 8.85 5.84
N ASN A 170 14.48 7.67 5.28
CA ASN A 170 15.54 6.81 4.73
C ASN A 170 15.91 7.16 3.28
N SER A 171 14.92 7.50 2.46
CA SER A 171 15.13 7.75 1.03
C SER A 171 15.30 9.23 0.72
N GLY A 172 14.86 10.12 1.61
CA GLY A 172 14.74 11.56 1.33
C GLY A 172 13.64 11.88 0.32
N ALA A 173 12.79 10.91 -0.04
CA ALA A 173 11.69 11.14 -0.96
C ALA A 173 10.66 12.08 -0.34
N VAL A 174 10.30 13.12 -1.10
CA VAL A 174 9.31 14.13 -0.71
C VAL A 174 8.06 13.94 -1.55
N LYS A 175 6.90 13.99 -0.90
CA LYS A 175 5.58 14.00 -1.55
C LYS A 175 4.78 15.22 -1.10
N ARG A 176 4.45 16.11 -2.03
CA ARG A 176 3.49 17.20 -1.82
C ARG A 176 2.08 16.64 -1.91
N VAL A 177 1.27 16.85 -0.88
CA VAL A 177 -0.13 16.39 -0.84
C VAL A 177 -1.08 17.48 -1.30
N GLY A 178 -0.80 18.73 -0.96
CA GLY A 178 -1.64 19.86 -1.34
C GLY A 178 -1.34 21.07 -0.49
N ARG A 179 -2.15 22.12 -0.67
CA ARG A 179 -2.05 23.35 0.11
C ARG A 179 -2.83 23.23 1.41
N SER A 180 -2.33 23.76 2.52
CA SER A 180 -3.07 23.74 3.78
C SER A 180 -4.33 24.60 3.71
N ASP A 181 -5.44 24.11 4.26
CA ASP A 181 -6.72 24.83 4.38
C ASP A 181 -6.56 26.20 5.07
N ALA A 182 -5.53 26.39 5.92
CA ALA A 182 -5.26 27.65 6.58
C ALA A 182 -4.89 28.79 5.60
N PHE A 183 -4.46 28.44 4.38
CA PHE A 183 -4.07 29.37 3.34
C PHE A 183 -5.12 29.48 2.22
N ALA A 184 -6.26 28.82 2.36
CA ALA A 184 -7.41 28.99 1.46
C ALA A 184 -7.96 30.41 1.63
N THR A 185 -7.62 31.31 0.70
CA THR A 185 -8.26 32.63 0.64
C THR A 185 -9.49 32.54 -0.26
N GLU A 186 -10.57 33.27 0.09
CA GLU A 186 -11.83 33.26 -0.68
C GLU A 186 -11.70 33.79 -2.13
N PHE A 187 -10.52 34.29 -2.51
CA PHE A 187 -10.24 34.91 -3.81
C PHE A 187 -9.20 34.17 -4.64
N ASP A 188 -8.82 32.96 -4.24
CA ASP A 188 -7.86 32.19 -5.01
C ASP A 188 -8.54 31.51 -6.22
N LEU A 189 -8.13 31.93 -7.42
CA LEU A 189 -8.58 31.36 -8.70
C LEU A 189 -7.74 30.14 -9.10
N GLU A 190 -6.76 29.75 -8.28
CA GLU A 190 -5.91 28.59 -8.52
C GLU A 190 -6.62 27.29 -8.10
N ALA A 191 -6.61 26.30 -9.00
CA ALA A 191 -7.19 24.97 -8.78
C ALA A 191 -6.28 24.07 -7.93
N GLU A 192 -5.71 24.60 -6.83
CA GLU A 192 -4.91 23.79 -5.91
C GLU A 192 -5.79 22.89 -5.03
N GLU A 193 -5.34 21.66 -4.77
CA GLU A 193 -6.01 20.75 -3.85
C GLU A 193 -5.72 21.20 -2.40
N TYR A 194 -6.76 21.69 -1.74
CA TYR A 194 -6.70 22.12 -0.34
C TYR A 194 -6.90 20.93 0.59
N VAL A 195 -5.98 20.79 1.54
CA VAL A 195 -5.91 19.66 2.46
C VAL A 195 -5.80 20.12 3.91
N PRO A 196 -6.47 19.41 4.84
CA PRO A 196 -6.43 19.77 6.24
C PRO A 196 -5.07 19.42 6.86
N LEU A 197 -4.75 20.13 7.94
CA LEU A 197 -3.59 19.85 8.78
C LEU A 197 -3.54 18.36 9.19
N PRO A 198 -2.39 17.68 9.01
CA PRO A 198 -2.27 16.27 9.36
C PRO A 198 -2.59 16.01 10.83
N LYS A 199 -3.44 15.01 11.07
CA LYS A 199 -3.73 14.50 12.40
C LYS A 199 -2.57 13.61 12.86
N GLY A 200 -2.11 13.83 14.09
CA GLY A 200 -1.02 13.06 14.69
C GLY A 200 0.27 13.84 14.85
N GLU A 201 1.33 13.12 15.22
CA GLU A 201 2.66 13.70 15.41
C GLU A 201 3.34 13.95 14.07
N VAL A 202 4.28 14.90 14.06
CA VAL A 202 5.10 15.23 12.88
C VAL A 202 5.91 14.01 12.44
N HIS A 203 6.39 13.19 13.38
CA HIS A 203 7.15 11.98 13.09
C HIS A 203 6.25 10.75 13.26
N LYS A 204 6.15 9.92 12.23
CA LYS A 204 5.37 8.69 12.23
C LYS A 204 6.27 7.52 11.83
N LYS A 205 6.21 6.44 12.61
CA LYS A 205 6.75 5.13 12.18
C LYS A 205 5.62 4.35 11.55
N GLU A 206 5.64 4.25 10.22
CA GLU A 206 4.73 3.39 9.48
C GLU A 206 5.30 1.96 9.52
N GLY A 207 4.98 1.25 10.61
CA GLY A 207 5.38 -0.14 10.84
C GLY A 207 4.23 -1.17 10.81
N ASP A 208 2.97 -0.74 10.74
CA ASP A 208 1.81 -1.64 10.82
C ASP A 208 0.61 -1.20 9.96
N CYS A 209 0.85 -0.49 8.86
CA CYS A 209 -0.19 -0.22 7.87
C CYS A 209 -0.16 -1.28 6.76
N ALA A 210 -0.64 -2.48 7.06
CA ALA A 210 -1.12 -3.39 6.01
C ALA A 210 -2.37 -2.77 5.38
N GLY A 211 -2.21 -1.79 4.49
CA GLY A 211 -3.36 -1.15 3.84
C GLY A 211 -3.18 0.25 3.28
N CYS A 212 -1.96 0.76 3.08
CA CYS A 212 -1.80 1.92 2.20
C CYS A 212 -1.78 1.45 0.75
N ASN A 213 -2.95 1.04 0.26
CA ASN A 213 -3.19 0.93 -1.18
C ASN A 213 -3.04 2.32 -1.76
N THR A 214 -2.03 2.49 -2.59
CA THR A 214 -2.05 3.45 -3.70
C THR A 214 -3.32 3.20 -4.51
N THR A 215 -4.30 4.10 -4.41
CA THR A 215 -5.14 4.44 -5.55
C THR A 215 -4.31 5.13 -6.61
#